data_AF-A0A8X6X1I0-F1
#
_entry.id   AF-A0A8X6X1I0-F1
#
_cell.length_a   1.000
_cell.length_b   1.000
_cell.length_c   1.000
_cell.angle_alpha   90.00
_cell.angle_beta   90.00
_cell.angle_gamma   90.00
#
_symmetry.space_group_name_H-M   'P 1'
#
loop_
_entity.id
_entity.type
_entity.pdbx_description
1 polymer ?
#
loop_
_entity_poly.entity_id
_entity_poly.type
_entity_poly.pdbx_seq_one_letter_code
_entity_poly.pdbx_strand_id
1 'polypeptide(L)'
;MASIAILCLLLLERFLASDMDSITEPVLNGLRVLEKTALRYSGVPNDLLKSPRSLSRFYLYTPERSSDGVKLYAEDPRTFRFFNPRLETKIIIHGFLDKVKIADWMHHMKDEFMLLDDFNVIIVDWSFGNFIPYSKAAANTERVGEEISLLLIILRDQYGARPEKFHLIGHSLGSHVAGYVGERVKGLKRITGLDPATYLFTTASPRAKLDRSDAQFVDVLHTDGGGRNWNE
;
A
#
# COMPACT_ATOMS: atom_id res chain seq x y z
N MET A 1 -4.39 13.20 -19.56
CA MET A 1 -5.73 12.68 -19.89
C MET A 1 -6.52 12.61 -18.60
N ALA A 2 -7.57 13.40 -18.47
CA ALA A 2 -8.39 13.43 -17.25
C ALA A 2 -8.93 12.01 -16.96
N SER A 3 -8.77 11.55 -15.72
CA SER A 3 -9.32 10.26 -15.28
C SER A 3 -10.81 10.19 -15.63
N ILE A 4 -11.27 9.04 -16.12
CA ILE A 4 -12.67 8.79 -16.51
C ILE A 4 -13.66 9.25 -15.41
N ALA A 5 -13.24 9.22 -14.14
CA ALA A 5 -14.01 9.75 -13.01
C ALA A 5 -14.27 11.26 -13.07
N ILE A 6 -13.29 12.07 -13.49
CA ILE A 6 -13.43 13.53 -13.64
C ILE A 6 -14.32 13.82 -14.87
N LEU A 7 -14.18 13.04 -15.95
CA LEU A 7 -15.04 13.18 -17.12
C LEU A 7 -16.50 12.81 -16.78
N CYS A 8 -16.71 11.75 -15.99
CA CYS A 8 -18.03 11.38 -15.48
C CYS A 8 -18.63 12.44 -14.56
N LEU A 9 -17.85 13.03 -13.65
CA LEU A 9 -18.33 14.11 -12.78
C LEU A 9 -18.73 15.36 -13.57
N LEU A 10 -17.90 15.79 -14.53
CA LEU A 10 -18.17 16.96 -15.37
C LEU A 10 -19.35 16.73 -16.32
N LEU A 11 -19.56 15.50 -16.78
CA LEU A 11 -20.74 15.11 -17.56
C LEU A 11 -21.99 15.06 -16.68
N LEU A 12 -21.88 14.64 -15.41
CA LEU A 12 -22.96 14.66 -14.43
C LEU A 12 -23.41 16.10 -14.11
N GLU A 13 -22.46 16.99 -13.83
CA GLU A 13 -22.74 18.40 -13.53
C GLU A 13 -23.41 19.09 -14.73
N ARG A 14 -22.98 18.77 -15.95
CA ARG A 14 -23.62 19.27 -17.18
C ARG A 14 -25.02 18.70 -17.41
N PHE A 15 -25.26 17.43 -17.08
CA PHE A 15 -26.56 16.78 -17.23
C PHE A 15 -27.58 17.27 -16.19
N LEU A 16 -27.14 17.47 -14.94
CA LEU A 16 -27.97 18.02 -13.86
C LEU A 16 -28.31 19.50 -14.09
N ALA A 17 -27.44 20.25 -14.75
CA ALA A 17 -27.68 21.65 -15.08
C ALA A 17 -28.67 21.86 -16.25
N SER A 18 -28.97 20.83 -17.06
CA SER A 18 -29.77 20.97 -18.27
C SER A 18 -31.23 20.53 -18.17
N ASP A 19 -31.62 19.69 -17.20
CA ASP A 19 -33.00 19.21 -17.07
C ASP A 19 -33.32 18.68 -15.66
N MET A 20 -33.65 19.58 -14.72
CA MET A 20 -34.02 19.18 -13.35
C MET A 20 -35.41 18.52 -13.26
N ASP A 21 -36.30 18.77 -14.22
CA ASP A 21 -37.72 18.39 -14.12
C ASP A 21 -38.05 16.97 -14.67
N SER A 22 -37.08 16.27 -15.27
CA SER A 22 -37.30 14.95 -15.88
C SER A 22 -36.62 13.77 -15.16
N ILE A 23 -35.93 14.03 -14.04
CA ILE A 23 -35.14 13.02 -13.35
C ILE A 23 -36.03 12.24 -12.37
N THR A 24 -36.22 10.96 -12.63
CA THR A 24 -36.98 10.06 -11.75
C THR A 24 -36.14 9.56 -10.57
N GLU A 25 -36.77 9.26 -9.43
CA GLU A 25 -36.11 8.75 -8.21
C GLU A 25 -35.17 7.53 -8.43
N PRO A 26 -35.48 6.57 -9.33
CA PRO A 26 -34.56 5.48 -9.64
C PRO A 26 -33.24 5.96 -10.26
N VAL A 27 -33.28 7.01 -11.10
CA VAL A 27 -32.09 7.62 -11.72
C VAL A 27 -31.29 8.37 -10.66
N LEU A 28 -31.95 9.12 -9.78
CA LEU A 28 -31.30 9.78 -8.63
C LEU A 28 -30.61 8.77 -7.70
N ASN A 29 -31.22 7.62 -7.43
CA ASN A 29 -30.61 6.57 -6.64
C ASN A 29 -29.43 5.91 -7.35
N GLY A 30 -29.52 5.67 -8.66
CA GLY A 30 -28.39 5.21 -9.48
C GLY A 30 -27.21 6.19 -9.46
N LEU A 31 -27.50 7.49 -9.60
CA LEU A 31 -26.50 8.56 -9.52
C LEU A 31 -25.86 8.65 -8.13
N ARG A 32 -26.64 8.53 -7.05
CA ARG A 32 -26.11 8.49 -5.67
C ARG A 32 -25.23 7.27 -5.41
N VAL A 33 -25.55 6.12 -6.01
CA VAL A 33 -24.71 4.91 -5.91
C VAL A 33 -23.41 5.10 -6.70
N LEU A 34 -23.48 5.69 -7.89
CA LEU A 34 -22.29 6.00 -8.69
C LEU A 34 -21.43 7.09 -8.04
N GLU A 35 -22.02 8.10 -7.41
CA GLU A 35 -21.33 9.12 -6.63
C GLU A 35 -20.69 8.52 -5.37
N LYS A 36 -21.39 7.66 -4.62
CA LYS A 36 -20.80 6.92 -3.48
C LYS A 36 -19.68 5.99 -3.89
N THR A 37 -19.80 5.34 -5.06
CA THR A 37 -18.77 4.46 -5.61
C THR A 37 -17.58 5.28 -6.10
N ALA A 38 -17.84 6.40 -6.79
CA ALA A 38 -16.82 7.36 -7.22
C ALA A 38 -16.13 7.99 -6.01
N LEU A 39 -16.83 8.36 -4.93
CA LEU A 39 -16.28 8.82 -3.66
C LEU A 39 -15.47 7.74 -2.92
N ARG A 40 -15.83 6.46 -3.07
CA ARG A 40 -15.02 5.33 -2.60
C ARG A 40 -13.69 5.21 -3.35
N TYR A 41 -13.63 5.65 -4.61
CA TYR A 41 -12.44 5.61 -5.47
C TYR A 41 -11.70 6.96 -5.57
N SER A 42 -12.36 8.09 -5.31
CA SER A 42 -11.81 9.45 -5.29
C SER A 42 -11.46 9.91 -3.87
N GLY A 43 -11.92 9.17 -2.88
CA GLY A 43 -11.62 9.36 -1.47
C GLY A 43 -11.17 8.04 -0.88
N VAL A 44 -9.90 7.69 -1.06
CA VAL A 44 -9.25 7.04 0.08
C VAL A 44 -9.10 8.17 1.09
N PRO A 45 -9.89 8.17 2.17
CA PRO A 45 -9.95 9.35 3.01
C PRO A 45 -8.54 9.53 3.56
N ASN A 46 -8.01 10.74 3.37
CA ASN A 46 -6.65 11.09 3.73
C ASN A 46 -6.43 10.93 5.25
N ASP A 47 -7.45 10.52 6.02
CA ASP A 47 -7.51 10.36 7.46
C ASP A 47 -7.05 9.01 8.04
N LEU A 48 -6.92 7.97 7.23
CA LEU A 48 -6.32 6.70 7.66
C LEU A 48 -4.86 6.90 8.08
N LEU A 49 -4.13 7.78 7.39
CA LEU A 49 -2.81 8.26 7.81
C LEU A 49 -2.87 9.34 8.92
N LYS A 50 -4.02 10.01 9.12
CA LYS A 50 -4.23 11.06 10.15
C LYS A 50 -4.62 10.50 11.53
N SER A 51 -5.13 9.27 11.60
CA SER A 51 -5.78 8.80 12.82
C SER A 51 -4.74 8.47 13.90
N PRO A 52 -4.98 8.80 15.18
CA PRO A 52 -4.27 8.15 16.30
C PRO A 52 -4.44 6.61 16.31
N ARG A 53 -5.27 6.07 15.41
CA ARG A 53 -5.45 4.65 15.11
C ARG A 53 -4.66 4.17 13.88
N SER A 54 -3.78 4.98 13.30
CA SER A 54 -2.84 4.52 12.26
C SER A 54 -1.99 3.41 12.87
N LEU A 55 -1.94 2.26 12.20
CA LEU A 55 -1.10 1.16 12.65
C LEU A 55 0.34 1.33 12.18
N SER A 56 0.54 2.10 11.11
CA SER A 56 1.80 2.20 10.40
C SER A 56 2.48 3.56 10.56
N ARG A 57 3.81 3.55 10.53
CA ARG A 57 4.68 4.71 10.35
C ARG A 57 5.63 4.42 9.20
N PHE A 58 5.94 5.46 8.43
CA PHE A 58 6.73 5.33 7.22
C PHE A 58 8.02 6.12 7.36
N TYR A 59 9.15 5.47 7.14
CA TYR A 59 10.47 6.09 7.20
C TYR A 59 11.11 6.02 5.83
N LEU A 60 11.23 7.17 5.18
CA LEU A 60 11.88 7.34 3.89
C LEU A 60 13.39 7.52 4.07
N TYR A 61 14.15 6.74 3.32
CA TYR A 61 15.59 6.88 3.13
C TYR A 61 15.85 7.08 1.65
N THR A 62 16.81 7.94 1.34
CA THR A 62 17.24 8.27 -0.02
C THR A 62 18.76 8.45 -0.05
N PRO A 63 19.40 8.58 -1.21
CA PRO A 63 20.85 8.84 -1.27
C PRO A 63 21.26 10.09 -0.46
N GLU A 64 20.42 11.13 -0.47
CA GLU A 64 20.65 12.37 0.30
C GLU A 64 20.49 12.19 1.82
N ARG A 65 19.68 11.22 2.28
CA ARG A 65 19.36 10.98 3.69
C ARG A 65 19.42 9.48 4.03
N SER A 66 20.54 8.86 3.70
CA SER A 66 20.71 7.40 3.79
C SER A 66 20.91 6.91 5.23
N SER A 67 21.46 7.75 6.12
CA SER A 67 21.78 7.42 7.51
C SER A 67 20.68 7.78 8.50
N ASP A 68 19.99 8.91 8.30
CA ASP A 68 19.10 9.49 9.30
C ASP A 68 17.62 9.54 8.89
N GLY A 69 17.33 9.31 7.60
CA GLY A 69 15.99 9.17 7.04
C GLY A 69 15.03 10.33 7.38
N VAL A 70 13.81 10.21 6.90
CA VAL A 70 12.71 11.16 7.16
C VAL A 70 11.47 10.34 7.48
N LYS A 71 10.84 10.60 8.62
CA LYS A 71 9.51 10.07 8.86
C LYS A 71 8.50 10.83 7.98
N LEU A 72 7.75 10.11 7.17
CA LEU A 72 6.73 10.68 6.31
C LEU A 72 5.44 10.92 7.09
N TYR A 73 4.86 12.09 6.85
CA TYR A 73 3.59 12.53 7.41
C TYR A 73 2.75 13.04 6.25
N ALA A 74 1.60 12.40 6.00
CA ALA A 74 0.71 12.76 4.88
C ALA A 74 0.25 14.22 4.94
N GLU A 75 0.17 14.77 6.15
CA GLU A 75 -0.18 16.15 6.46
C GLU A 75 0.96 17.16 6.24
N ASP A 76 2.20 16.70 6.12
CA ASP A 76 3.37 17.57 5.97
C ASP A 76 4.09 17.27 4.65
N PRO A 77 3.73 17.98 3.55
CA PRO A 77 4.40 17.85 2.26
C PRO A 77 5.92 18.03 2.33
N ARG A 78 6.43 18.76 3.33
CA ARG A 78 7.87 18.97 3.52
C ARG A 78 8.61 17.67 3.83
N THR A 79 7.91 16.64 4.32
CA THR A 79 8.50 15.33 4.62
C THR A 79 8.78 14.53 3.34
N PHE A 80 8.07 14.83 2.26
CA PHE A 80 8.25 14.20 0.96
C PHE A 80 9.28 14.91 0.07
N ARG A 81 9.84 16.05 0.49
CA ARG A 81 10.78 16.84 -0.33
C ARG A 81 12.02 16.06 -0.79
N PHE A 82 12.38 15.00 -0.07
CA PHE A 82 13.53 14.16 -0.37
C PHE A 82 13.18 12.98 -1.28
N PHE A 83 11.88 12.70 -1.48
CA PHE A 83 11.44 11.62 -2.36
C PHE A 83 11.70 11.98 -3.83
N ASN A 84 12.35 11.08 -4.56
CA ASN A 84 12.61 11.26 -5.98
C ASN A 84 11.75 10.29 -6.81
N PRO A 85 10.71 10.77 -7.53
CA PRO A 85 9.77 9.90 -8.25
C PRO A 85 10.38 9.17 -9.46
N ARG A 86 11.60 9.54 -9.88
CA ARG A 86 12.30 8.88 -11.00
C ARG A 86 12.99 7.59 -10.56
N LEU A 87 13.38 7.51 -9.28
CA LEU A 87 14.04 6.36 -8.70
C LEU A 87 13.03 5.24 -8.44
N GLU A 88 13.51 4.00 -8.46
CA GLU A 88 12.72 2.89 -7.94
C GLU A 88 12.55 3.05 -6.42
N THR A 89 11.39 2.65 -5.91
CA THR A 89 11.07 2.73 -4.49
C THR A 89 10.90 1.32 -3.93
N LYS A 90 11.76 0.95 -2.99
CA LYS A 90 11.70 -0.31 -2.23
C LYS A 90 10.89 -0.09 -0.97
N ILE A 91 9.86 -0.88 -0.72
CA ILE A 91 9.02 -0.80 0.47
C ILE A 91 9.24 -2.05 1.30
N ILE A 92 9.82 -1.90 2.49
CA ILE A 92 10.18 -3.02 3.37
C ILE A 92 9.15 -3.12 4.51
N ILE A 93 8.54 -4.29 4.67
CA ILE A 93 7.39 -4.52 5.56
C ILE A 93 7.67 -5.72 6.46
N HIS A 94 7.73 -5.49 7.78
CA HIS A 94 8.03 -6.54 8.74
C HIS A 94 6.82 -7.43 9.09
N GLY A 95 7.05 -8.44 9.92
CA GLY A 95 6.07 -9.47 10.29
C GLY A 95 5.49 -9.32 11.70
N PHE A 96 4.93 -10.43 12.20
CA PHE A 96 4.39 -10.57 13.55
C PHE A 96 5.47 -10.35 14.63
N LEU A 97 5.13 -9.63 15.71
CA LEU A 97 6.01 -9.27 16.85
C LEU A 97 7.29 -8.49 16.54
N ASP A 98 7.64 -8.34 15.27
CA ASP A 98 8.82 -7.64 14.79
C ASP A 98 8.70 -6.12 15.01
N LYS A 99 9.82 -5.42 15.20
CA LYS A 99 9.82 -3.96 15.44
C LYS A 99 11.07 -3.32 14.88
N VAL A 100 10.92 -2.18 14.20
CA VAL A 100 12.03 -1.43 13.58
C VAL A 100 13.16 -1.10 14.56
N LYS A 101 12.84 -0.79 15.83
CA LYS A 101 13.86 -0.45 16.85
C LYS A 101 14.57 -1.65 17.47
N ILE A 102 14.07 -2.87 17.28
CA ILE A 102 14.61 -4.09 17.90
C ILE A 102 15.25 -4.98 16.84
N ALA A 103 14.75 -4.92 15.60
CA ALA A 103 15.20 -5.75 14.51
C ALA A 103 15.93 -4.92 13.45
N ASP A 104 17.25 -5.09 13.40
CA ASP A 104 18.13 -4.32 12.51
C ASP A 104 18.04 -4.74 11.04
N TRP A 105 17.42 -5.89 10.74
CA TRP A 105 17.42 -6.46 9.39
C TRP A 105 16.83 -5.53 8.32
N MET A 106 15.81 -4.73 8.66
CA MET A 106 15.24 -3.76 7.73
C MET A 106 16.21 -2.63 7.43
N HIS A 107 16.96 -2.17 8.43
CA HIS A 107 17.99 -1.15 8.26
C HIS A 107 19.17 -1.70 7.47
N HIS A 108 19.64 -2.91 7.78
CA HIS A 108 20.67 -3.59 6.99
C HIS A 108 20.23 -3.77 5.53
N MET A 109 19.01 -4.25 5.28
CA MET A 109 18.49 -4.38 3.91
C MET A 109 18.42 -3.02 3.20
N LYS A 110 17.99 -1.96 3.91
CA LYS A 110 18.04 -0.59 3.39
C LYS A 110 19.48 -0.15 3.09
N ASP A 111 20.45 -0.47 3.94
CA ASP A 111 21.87 -0.14 3.72
C ASP A 111 22.38 -0.84 2.48
N GLU A 112 22.11 -2.13 2.31
CA GLU A 112 22.45 -2.88 1.11
C GLU A 112 21.82 -2.28 -0.15
N PHE A 113 20.54 -1.86 -0.11
CA PHE A 113 19.95 -1.15 -1.24
C PHE A 113 20.68 0.16 -1.55
N MET A 114 21.04 0.94 -0.54
CA MET A 114 21.77 2.20 -0.72
C MET A 114 23.20 2.01 -1.24
N LEU A 115 23.80 0.84 -1.04
CA LEU A 115 25.11 0.50 -1.61
C LEU A 115 25.01 0.05 -3.07
N LEU A 116 23.87 -0.48 -3.48
CA LEU A 116 23.68 -1.06 -4.82
C LEU A 116 23.36 -0.01 -5.90
N ASP A 117 22.46 0.93 -5.61
CA ASP A 117 22.04 1.97 -6.56
C ASP A 117 21.26 3.09 -5.83
N ASP A 118 20.92 4.14 -6.58
CA ASP A 118 20.06 5.21 -6.11
C ASP A 118 18.59 4.73 -6.03
N PHE A 119 18.13 4.50 -4.81
CA PHE A 119 16.74 4.14 -4.52
C PHE A 119 16.07 5.08 -3.53
N ASN A 120 14.75 5.19 -3.61
CA ASN A 120 13.96 5.50 -2.42
C ASN A 120 13.76 4.18 -1.65
N VAL A 121 14.02 4.17 -0.35
CA VAL A 121 13.69 3.02 0.51
C VAL A 121 12.74 3.48 1.59
N ILE A 122 11.58 2.83 1.70
CA ILE A 122 10.56 3.12 2.71
C ILE A 122 10.49 1.92 3.65
N ILE A 123 10.87 2.12 4.91
CA ILE A 123 10.65 1.14 5.98
C ILE A 123 9.28 1.41 6.59
N VAL A 124 8.45 0.37 6.67
CA VAL A 124 7.11 0.42 7.26
C VAL A 124 7.15 -0.18 8.67
N ASP A 125 7.06 0.68 9.68
CA ASP A 125 6.88 0.29 11.08
C ASP A 125 5.39 0.16 11.39
N TRP A 126 4.88 -1.06 11.45
CA TRP A 126 3.50 -1.35 11.88
C TRP A 126 3.45 -2.08 13.23
N SER A 127 4.45 -1.83 14.09
CA SER A 127 4.58 -2.45 15.42
C SER A 127 3.38 -2.22 16.35
N PHE A 128 2.49 -1.28 16.03
CA PHE A 128 1.24 -1.07 16.77
C PHE A 128 0.15 -2.08 16.42
N GLY A 129 0.22 -2.66 15.22
CA GLY A 129 -0.77 -3.59 14.70
C GLY A 129 -0.35 -5.07 14.77
N ASN A 130 0.93 -5.37 14.99
CA ASN A 130 1.48 -6.71 14.78
C ASN A 130 1.66 -7.56 16.06
N PHE A 131 1.05 -7.16 17.19
CA PHE A 131 1.25 -7.81 18.48
C PHE A 131 0.18 -8.88 18.78
N ILE A 132 0.34 -9.61 19.89
CA ILE A 132 -0.60 -10.64 20.37
C ILE A 132 -1.99 -10.02 20.60
N PRO A 133 -3.09 -10.73 20.25
CA PRO A 133 -3.13 -12.09 19.71
C PRO A 133 -2.85 -12.16 18.20
N TYR A 134 -2.27 -13.28 17.74
CA TYR A 134 -1.90 -13.49 16.33
C TYR A 134 -3.07 -13.26 15.36
N SER A 135 -4.28 -13.71 15.70
CA SER A 135 -5.47 -13.50 14.86
C SER A 135 -5.78 -12.02 14.64
N LYS A 136 -5.55 -11.17 15.65
CA LYS A 136 -5.72 -9.72 15.52
C LYS A 136 -4.61 -9.11 14.67
N ALA A 137 -3.37 -9.54 14.85
CA ALA A 137 -2.26 -9.10 13.99
C ALA A 137 -2.48 -9.49 12.52
N ALA A 138 -2.96 -10.71 12.27
CA ALA A 138 -3.35 -11.18 10.94
C ALA A 138 -4.50 -10.34 10.37
N ALA A 139 -5.55 -10.04 11.13
CA ALA A 139 -6.63 -9.17 10.66
C ALA A 139 -6.14 -7.74 10.35
N ASN A 140 -5.18 -7.24 11.13
CA ASN A 140 -4.61 -5.91 10.94
C ASN A 140 -3.78 -5.79 9.65
N THR A 141 -3.35 -6.89 9.02
CA THR A 141 -2.56 -6.79 7.77
C THR A 141 -3.33 -6.12 6.64
N GLU A 142 -4.66 -6.31 6.59
CA GLU A 142 -5.51 -5.63 5.62
C GLU A 142 -5.48 -4.10 5.82
N ARG A 143 -5.64 -3.66 7.08
CA ARG A 143 -5.61 -2.24 7.44
C ARG A 143 -4.25 -1.60 7.17
N VAL A 144 -3.16 -2.30 7.47
CA VAL A 144 -1.80 -1.83 7.14
C VAL A 144 -1.60 -1.75 5.62
N GLY A 145 -2.14 -2.72 4.86
CA GLY A 145 -2.15 -2.68 3.41
C GLY A 145 -2.91 -1.47 2.85
N GLU A 146 -4.01 -1.08 3.47
CA GLU A 146 -4.74 0.16 3.13
C GLU A 146 -3.90 1.42 3.39
N GLU A 147 -3.24 1.51 4.54
CA GLU A 147 -2.37 2.64 4.90
C GLU A 147 -1.17 2.77 3.96
N ILE A 148 -0.55 1.65 3.55
CA ILE A 148 0.53 1.67 2.54
C ILE A 148 -0.03 2.05 1.16
N SER A 149 -1.19 1.51 0.76
CA SER A 149 -1.82 1.83 -0.53
C SER A 149 -2.09 3.33 -0.66
N LEU A 150 -2.57 3.94 0.43
CA LEU A 150 -2.74 5.37 0.56
C LEU A 150 -1.46 6.16 0.29
N LEU A 151 -0.37 5.77 0.95
CA LEU A 151 0.93 6.38 0.73
C LEU A 151 1.36 6.26 -0.73
N LEU A 152 1.25 5.09 -1.34
CA LEU A 152 1.65 4.88 -2.74
C LEU A 152 0.79 5.68 -3.72
N ILE A 153 -0.50 5.84 -3.43
CA ILE A 153 -1.41 6.71 -4.18
C ILE A 153 -0.99 8.18 -4.06
N ILE A 154 -0.61 8.65 -2.86
CA ILE A 154 -0.07 10.00 -2.66
C ILE A 154 1.21 10.20 -3.48
N LEU A 155 2.15 9.26 -3.40
CA LEU A 155 3.40 9.32 -4.17
C LEU A 155 3.14 9.35 -5.68
N ARG A 156 2.14 8.60 -6.16
CA ARG A 156 1.74 8.59 -7.57
C ARG A 156 1.10 9.91 -7.99
N ASP A 157 0.04 10.31 -7.30
CA ASP A 157 -0.84 11.40 -7.76
C ASP A 157 -0.25 12.78 -7.49
N GLN A 158 0.51 12.93 -6.40
CA GLN A 158 1.06 14.23 -5.99
C GLN A 158 2.53 14.39 -6.34
N TYR A 159 3.30 13.30 -6.34
CA TYR A 159 4.76 13.35 -6.58
C TYR A 159 5.17 12.72 -7.91
N GLY A 160 4.23 12.16 -8.68
CA GLY A 160 4.49 11.64 -10.02
C GLY A 160 5.23 10.30 -10.07
N ALA A 161 5.24 9.54 -8.96
CA ALA A 161 5.77 8.19 -8.95
C ALA A 161 4.92 7.27 -9.84
N ARG A 162 5.57 6.36 -10.56
CA ARG A 162 4.86 5.37 -11.37
C ARG A 162 4.66 4.09 -10.56
N PRO A 163 3.49 3.43 -10.58
CA PRO A 163 3.29 2.14 -9.89
C PRO A 163 4.33 1.08 -10.29
N GLU A 164 4.78 1.10 -11.54
CA GLU A 164 5.82 0.19 -12.06
C GLU A 164 7.21 0.41 -11.42
N LYS A 165 7.39 1.47 -10.63
CA LYS A 165 8.62 1.77 -9.87
C LYS A 165 8.53 1.32 -8.41
N PHE A 166 7.42 0.74 -7.99
CA PHE A 166 7.26 0.19 -6.64
C PHE A 166 7.65 -1.29 -6.60
N HIS A 167 8.48 -1.62 -5.61
CA HIS A 167 8.81 -2.99 -5.23
C HIS A 167 8.53 -3.17 -3.75
N LEU A 168 7.54 -3.99 -3.41
CA LEU A 168 7.22 -4.31 -2.02
C LEU A 168 7.95 -5.59 -1.60
N ILE A 169 8.49 -5.57 -0.39
CA ILE A 169 9.23 -6.68 0.21
C ILE A 169 8.62 -6.92 1.57
N GLY A 170 7.82 -7.97 1.68
CA GLY A 170 7.12 -8.32 2.92
C GLY A 170 7.74 -9.56 3.56
N HIS A 171 7.91 -9.54 4.89
CA HIS A 171 8.33 -10.71 5.65
C HIS A 171 7.20 -11.25 6.52
N SER A 172 6.96 -12.56 6.54
CA SER A 172 5.94 -13.20 7.38
C SER A 172 4.54 -12.60 7.14
N LEU A 173 3.89 -12.01 8.16
CA LEU A 173 2.63 -11.27 7.99
C LEU A 173 2.77 -10.08 7.01
N GLY A 174 3.95 -9.48 6.91
CA GLY A 174 4.26 -8.41 5.97
C GLY A 174 4.12 -8.81 4.50
N SER A 175 4.28 -10.10 4.18
CA SER A 175 4.04 -10.63 2.83
C SER A 175 2.58 -10.45 2.41
N HIS A 176 1.65 -10.71 3.32
CA HIS A 176 0.22 -10.53 3.06
C HIS A 176 -0.20 -9.07 3.08
N VAL A 177 0.44 -8.24 3.92
CA VAL A 177 0.32 -6.78 3.81
C VAL A 177 0.66 -6.32 2.39
N ALA A 178 1.77 -6.80 1.81
CA ALA A 178 2.14 -6.46 0.43
C ALA A 178 1.09 -6.92 -0.59
N GLY A 179 0.51 -8.11 -0.42
CA GLY A 179 -0.59 -8.58 -1.27
C GLY A 179 -1.82 -7.68 -1.21
N TYR A 180 -2.24 -7.26 -0.01
CA TYR A 180 -3.33 -6.30 0.16
C TYR A 180 -3.07 -4.95 -0.52
N VAL A 181 -1.79 -4.54 -0.65
CA VAL A 181 -1.41 -3.35 -1.42
C VAL A 181 -1.56 -3.60 -2.92
N GLY A 182 -1.15 -4.76 -3.44
CA GLY A 182 -1.31 -5.12 -4.86
C GLY A 182 -2.76 -5.23 -5.32
N GLU A 183 -3.64 -5.67 -4.41
CA GLU A 183 -5.07 -5.66 -4.67
C GLU A 183 -5.64 -4.25 -4.88
N ARG A 184 -5.04 -3.23 -4.23
CA ARG A 184 -5.52 -1.84 -4.22
C ARG A 184 -4.78 -0.92 -5.19
N VAL A 185 -3.49 -1.14 -5.40
CA VAL A 185 -2.62 -0.34 -6.26
C VAL A 185 -2.33 -1.13 -7.53
N LYS A 186 -2.97 -0.76 -8.64
CA LYS A 186 -2.77 -1.44 -9.92
C LYS A 186 -1.49 -0.96 -10.63
N GLY A 187 -0.85 -1.88 -11.33
CA GLY A 187 0.39 -1.63 -12.07
C GLY A 187 1.68 -1.81 -11.26
N LEU A 188 1.61 -2.37 -10.05
CA LEU A 188 2.83 -2.71 -9.29
C LEU A 188 3.72 -3.65 -10.10
N LYS A 189 5.02 -3.33 -10.13
CA LYS A 189 5.99 -4.14 -10.86
C LYS A 189 6.34 -5.41 -10.11
N ARG A 190 6.61 -5.31 -8.80
CA ARG A 190 7.14 -6.45 -8.04
C ARG A 190 6.66 -6.51 -6.60
N ILE A 191 6.37 -7.73 -6.15
CA ILE A 191 6.25 -8.07 -4.73
C ILE A 191 7.17 -9.26 -4.44
N THR A 192 8.04 -9.12 -3.44
CA THR A 192 8.81 -10.23 -2.87
C THR A 192 8.20 -10.64 -1.53
N GLY A 193 7.78 -11.90 -1.41
CA GLY A 193 7.34 -12.51 -0.16
C GLY A 193 8.49 -13.28 0.50
N LEU A 194 8.96 -12.80 1.64
CA LEU A 194 9.97 -13.47 2.46
C LEU A 194 9.25 -14.30 3.52
N ASP A 195 9.23 -15.60 3.29
CA ASP A 195 8.60 -16.61 4.15
C ASP A 195 7.17 -16.25 4.59
N PRO A 196 6.21 -16.13 3.65
CA PRO A 196 4.85 -15.67 3.96
C PRO A 196 4.18 -16.51 5.06
N ALA A 197 3.48 -15.84 5.97
CA ALA A 197 2.88 -16.48 7.14
C ALA A 197 1.78 -17.48 6.75
N THR A 198 1.93 -18.74 7.15
CA THR A 198 1.01 -19.80 6.69
C THR A 198 -0.32 -19.84 7.47
N TYR A 199 -0.26 -19.65 8.80
CA TYR A 199 -1.43 -19.78 9.67
C TYR A 199 -2.43 -18.64 9.42
N LEU A 200 -3.70 -19.01 9.16
CA LEU A 200 -4.83 -18.16 8.73
C LEU A 200 -4.84 -17.72 7.25
N PHE A 201 -3.76 -17.91 6.49
CA PHE A 201 -3.68 -17.48 5.08
C PHE A 201 -3.71 -18.64 4.07
N THR A 202 -3.36 -19.86 4.48
CA THR A 202 -3.27 -21.02 3.55
C THR A 202 -4.55 -21.23 2.73
N THR A 203 -5.70 -21.20 3.41
CA THR A 203 -7.02 -21.40 2.79
C THR A 203 -7.77 -20.09 2.56
N ALA A 204 -7.10 -18.95 2.76
CA ALA A 204 -7.71 -17.65 2.50
C ALA A 204 -7.89 -17.47 0.98
N SER A 205 -8.93 -16.70 0.61
CA SER A 205 -9.13 -16.28 -0.77
C SER A 205 -7.88 -15.55 -1.29
N PRO A 206 -7.53 -15.66 -2.59
CA PRO A 206 -6.45 -14.86 -3.19
C PRO A 206 -6.49 -13.36 -2.85
N ARG A 207 -7.69 -12.78 -2.71
CA ARG A 207 -7.88 -11.36 -2.33
C ARG A 207 -7.52 -11.03 -0.87
N ALA A 208 -7.29 -12.05 -0.05
CA ALA A 208 -7.04 -11.95 1.39
C ALA A 208 -5.68 -12.55 1.79
N LYS A 209 -4.79 -12.78 0.83
CA LYS A 209 -3.42 -13.26 1.03
C LYS A 209 -2.51 -12.67 -0.05
N LEU A 210 -1.24 -13.05 -0.01
CA LEU A 210 -0.33 -12.77 -1.13
C LEU A 210 -0.66 -13.74 -2.25
N ASP A 211 -0.86 -13.22 -3.44
CA ASP A 211 -1.21 -13.96 -4.65
C ASP A 211 -0.41 -13.45 -5.85
N ARG A 212 -0.19 -14.32 -6.85
CA ARG A 212 0.55 -13.96 -8.06
C ARG A 212 -0.04 -12.75 -8.81
N SER A 213 -1.33 -12.48 -8.64
CA SER A 213 -2.05 -11.42 -9.33
C SER A 213 -1.83 -10.03 -8.73
N ASP A 214 -1.20 -9.95 -7.55
CA ASP A 214 -0.98 -8.71 -6.81
C ASP A 214 0.06 -7.78 -7.47
N ALA A 215 0.94 -8.30 -8.33
CA ALA A 215 1.91 -7.52 -9.09
C ALA A 215 2.23 -8.18 -10.44
N GLN A 216 2.94 -7.46 -11.32
CA GLN A 216 3.43 -8.03 -12.58
C GLN A 216 4.39 -9.20 -12.37
N PHE A 217 5.14 -9.17 -11.27
CA PHE A 217 6.03 -10.24 -10.85
C PHE A 217 5.92 -10.42 -9.33
N VAL A 218 5.62 -11.64 -8.90
CA VAL A 218 5.61 -12.01 -7.49
C VAL A 218 6.60 -13.16 -7.31
N ASP A 219 7.57 -12.95 -6.43
CA ASP A 219 8.55 -13.98 -6.07
C ASP A 219 8.52 -14.26 -4.58
N VAL A 220 8.60 -15.54 -4.21
CA VAL A 220 8.45 -16.00 -2.83
C VAL A 220 9.63 -16.86 -2.44
N LEU A 221 10.22 -16.56 -1.28
CA LEU A 221 11.28 -17.33 -0.66
C LEU A 221 10.71 -18.05 0.56
N HIS A 222 10.60 -19.37 0.52
CA HIS A 222 10.14 -20.18 1.65
C HIS A 222 11.33 -20.70 2.45
N THR A 223 11.37 -20.39 3.74
CA THR A 223 12.45 -20.82 4.65
C THR A 223 11.94 -21.59 5.87
N ASP A 224 10.65 -21.50 6.20
CA ASP A 224 9.97 -22.28 7.26
C ASP A 224 8.64 -22.87 6.78
N GLY A 225 8.58 -23.31 5.51
CA GLY A 225 7.36 -23.78 4.84
C GLY A 225 6.81 -25.15 5.30
N GLY A 226 7.41 -25.79 6.31
CA GLY A 226 6.91 -27.03 6.90
C GLY A 226 6.73 -28.23 5.95
N GLY A 227 7.42 -28.25 4.81
CA GLY A 227 7.36 -29.33 3.82
C GLY A 227 6.06 -29.42 3.00
N ARG A 228 5.20 -28.40 3.03
CA ARG A 228 4.00 -28.36 2.16
C ARG A 228 4.42 -27.86 0.78
N ASN A 229 4.08 -28.60 -0.27
CA ASN A 229 4.37 -28.22 -1.66
C ASN A 229 3.58 -26.95 -2.02
N TRP A 230 4.30 -25.85 -2.26
CA TRP A 230 3.75 -24.59 -2.74
C TRP A 230 3.84 -24.56 -4.26
N ASN A 231 2.73 -24.83 -4.94
CA ASN A 231 2.57 -24.71 -6.39
C ASN A 231 1.63 -23.54 -6.75
N GLU A 232 1.57 -22.48 -5.93
CA GLU A 232 0.75 -21.28 -6.17
C GLU A 232 1.62 -20.08 -6.57
#